data_AF-A0A843HB27-F1
#
_entry.id   AF-A0A843HB27-F1
#
_cell.length_a   1.000
_cell.length_b   1.000
_cell.length_c   1.000
_cell.angle_alpha   90.00
_cell.angle_beta   90.00
_cell.angle_gamma   90.00
#
_symmetry.space_group_name_H-M   'P 1'
#
loop_
_entity.id
_entity.type
_entity.pdbx_description
1 polymer ?
#
loop_
_entity_poly.entity_id
_entity_poly.type
_entity_poly.pdbx_seq_one_letter_code
_entity_poly.pdbx_strand_id
1 'polypeptide(L)'
;MKAQKLPSGSWRVRIMIDGKSMSFTADTEDEAIYQAMAYKTGRERKQKPKEKTVKQCVQEYIESKENILSPSSIRGYYIILRNSLNYIDNIKIKELNEKHLQQWVNLNSEKYEPKSIKSQYGLVTAALRQEKVMLDFKSILLPRIEAKEPVIPNEQQMSEILRIVEGT
;
A
#
# COMPACT_ATOMS: atom_id res chain seq x y z
N MET A 1 -3.89 -5.14 42.15
CA MET A 1 -2.92 -4.05 41.94
C MET A 1 -3.14 -3.07 43.08
N LYS A 2 -2.08 -2.57 43.72
CA LYS A 2 -2.20 -1.55 44.77
C LYS A 2 -1.43 -0.32 44.33
N ALA A 3 -2.04 0.85 44.42
CA ALA A 3 -1.37 2.12 44.20
C ALA A 3 -0.73 2.58 45.51
N GLN A 4 0.46 3.18 45.41
CA GLN A 4 1.20 3.74 46.54
C GLN A 4 1.42 5.23 46.28
N LYS A 5 1.05 6.08 47.24
CA LYS A 5 1.30 7.52 47.17
C LYS A 5 2.78 7.81 47.43
N LEU A 6 3.40 8.62 46.56
CA LEU A 6 4.78 9.07 46.70
C LEU A 6 4.87 10.34 47.55
N PRO A 7 6.05 10.63 48.12
CA PRO A 7 6.32 11.91 48.79
C PRO A 7 6.10 13.14 47.90
N SER A 8 6.13 12.97 46.57
CA SER A 8 5.86 14.02 45.58
C SER A 8 4.36 14.29 45.33
N GLY A 9 3.45 13.55 45.98
CA GLY A 9 2.00 13.69 45.79
C GLY A 9 1.39 12.78 44.73
N SER A 10 2.18 12.33 43.76
CA SER A 10 1.74 11.39 42.71
C SER A 10 1.58 9.95 43.22
N TRP A 11 0.82 9.13 42.50
CA TRP A 11 0.51 7.74 42.80
C TRP A 11 1.26 6.79 41.88
N ARG A 12 1.84 5.73 42.44
CA ARG A 12 2.59 4.70 41.69
C ARG A 12 1.97 3.32 41.83
N VAL A 13 1.87 2.62 40.71
CA VAL A 13 1.50 1.21 40.63
C VAL A 13 2.66 0.41 40.05
N ARG A 14 3.07 -0.68 40.72
CA ARG A 14 4.05 -1.63 40.20
C ARG A 14 3.36 -2.89 39.69
N ILE A 15 3.74 -3.33 38.49
CA ILE A 15 3.28 -4.58 37.89
C ILE A 15 4.48 -5.41 37.44
N MET A 16 4.33 -6.73 37.46
CA MET A 16 5.33 -7.68 36.99
C MET A 16 4.81 -8.33 35.72
N ILE A 17 5.54 -8.20 34.62
CA ILE A 17 5.20 -8.73 33.30
C ILE A 17 6.45 -9.36 32.71
N ASP A 18 6.35 -10.61 32.25
CA ASP A 18 7.45 -11.34 31.59
C ASP A 18 8.77 -11.33 32.41
N GLY A 19 8.66 -11.45 33.75
CA GLY A 19 9.81 -11.47 34.67
C GLY A 19 10.45 -10.11 34.96
N LYS A 20 9.95 -9.00 34.36
CA LYS A 20 10.43 -7.64 34.61
C LYS A 20 9.41 -6.82 35.39
N SER A 21 9.88 -6.06 36.38
CA SER A 21 9.04 -5.12 37.14
C SER A 21 8.97 -3.78 36.43
N MET A 22 7.75 -3.29 36.18
CA MET A 22 7.48 -1.98 35.59
C MET A 22 6.64 -1.14 36.54
N SER A 23 6.93 0.15 36.61
CA SER A 23 6.22 1.10 37.46
C SER A 23 5.54 2.19 36.63
N PHE A 24 4.25 2.41 36.89
CA PHE A 24 3.44 3.48 36.32
C PHE A 24 3.19 4.50 37.42
N THR A 25 3.41 5.80 37.14
CA THR A 25 3.20 6.89 38.11
C THR A 25 2.32 7.95 37.47
N ALA A 26 1.24 8.35 38.13
CA ALA A 26 0.31 9.38 37.66
C ALA A 26 -0.17 10.25 38.83
N ASP A 27 -0.85 11.36 38.56
CA ASP A 27 -1.24 12.32 39.60
C ASP A 27 -2.43 11.85 40.44
N THR A 28 -3.22 10.91 39.92
CA THR A 28 -4.35 10.30 40.62
C THR A 28 -4.20 8.79 40.77
N GLU A 29 -4.80 8.22 41.82
CA GLU A 29 -4.81 6.78 42.08
C GLU A 29 -5.43 6.00 40.90
N ASP A 30 -6.58 6.47 40.42
CA ASP A 30 -7.33 5.83 39.34
C ASP A 30 -6.56 5.83 38.01
N GLU A 31 -5.87 6.93 37.68
CA GLU A 31 -5.09 7.03 36.45
C GLU A 31 -3.86 6.12 36.47
N ALA A 32 -3.17 6.03 37.62
CA ALA A 32 -2.03 5.12 37.77
C ALA A 32 -2.47 3.65 37.65
N ILE A 33 -3.65 3.30 38.19
CA ILE A 33 -4.24 1.97 38.04
C ILE A 33 -4.67 1.71 36.59
N TYR A 34 -5.29 2.70 35.94
CA TYR A 34 -5.71 2.61 34.54
C TYR A 34 -4.52 2.34 33.61
N GLN A 35 -3.43 3.11 33.72
CA GLN A 35 -2.22 2.92 32.92
C GLN A 35 -1.62 1.52 33.12
N ALA A 36 -1.48 1.09 34.38
CA ALA A 36 -0.97 -0.24 34.71
C ALA A 36 -1.87 -1.37 34.17
N MET A 37 -3.19 -1.19 34.20
CA MET A 37 -4.16 -2.14 33.62
C MET A 37 -4.14 -2.13 32.08
N ALA A 38 -4.08 -0.96 31.44
CA ALA A 38 -4.00 -0.82 30.00
C ALA A 38 -2.74 -1.50 29.43
N TYR A 39 -1.62 -1.37 30.15
CA TYR A 39 -0.39 -2.07 29.81
C TYR A 39 -0.50 -3.58 30.03
N LYS A 40 -1.04 -4.03 31.19
CA LYS A 40 -1.23 -5.46 31.50
C LYS A 40 -2.20 -6.16 30.54
N THR A 41 -3.25 -5.48 30.10
CA THR A 41 -4.26 -6.01 29.17
C THR A 41 -3.83 -5.92 27.70
N GLY A 42 -2.63 -5.39 27.42
CA GLY A 42 -2.13 -5.22 26.06
C GLY A 42 -2.90 -4.17 25.23
N ARG A 43 -3.72 -3.33 25.87
CA ARG A 43 -4.41 -2.22 25.18
C ARG A 43 -3.42 -1.18 24.64
N GLU A 44 -2.27 -0.99 25.29
CA GLU A 44 -1.17 -0.16 24.75
C GLU A 44 -0.30 -0.90 23.71
N ARG A 45 -0.27 -2.24 23.73
CA ARG A 45 0.39 -3.03 22.66
C ARG A 45 -0.39 -2.98 21.34
N LYS A 46 -1.64 -2.53 21.35
CA LYS A 46 -2.30 -2.02 20.14
C LYS A 46 -1.71 -0.65 19.84
N GLN A 47 -0.45 -0.61 19.38
CA GLN A 47 -0.03 0.47 18.51
C GLN A 47 -1.18 0.66 17.52
N LYS A 48 -1.78 1.85 17.44
CA LYS A 48 -2.73 2.15 16.37
C LYS A 48 -2.04 1.66 15.10
N PRO A 49 -2.58 0.65 14.38
CA PRO A 49 -1.91 0.13 13.20
C PRO A 49 -1.62 1.35 12.33
N LYS A 50 -0.34 1.62 12.05
CA LYS A 50 0.07 2.76 11.23
C LYS A 50 -0.88 2.78 10.03
N GLU A 51 -1.62 3.87 9.88
CA GLU A 51 -2.64 3.96 8.86
C GLU A 51 -1.93 3.93 7.51
N LYS A 52 -1.92 2.75 6.90
CA LYS A 52 -1.21 2.48 5.65
C LYS A 52 -1.97 3.12 4.50
N THR A 53 -1.26 3.88 3.67
CA THR A 53 -1.83 4.45 2.44
C THR A 53 -1.76 3.46 1.29
N VAL A 54 -2.51 3.72 0.20
CA VAL A 54 -2.41 2.89 -1.01
C VAL A 54 -0.99 2.91 -1.58
N LYS A 55 -0.31 4.06 -1.57
CA LYS A 55 1.08 4.14 -2.05
C LYS A 55 2.02 3.21 -1.27
N GLN A 56 1.92 3.21 0.05
CA GLN A 56 2.71 2.33 0.92
C GLN A 56 2.36 0.86 0.68
N CYS A 57 1.07 0.55 0.53
CA CYS A 57 0.59 -0.78 0.15
C CYS A 57 1.25 -1.31 -1.13
N VAL A 58 1.24 -0.50 -2.18
CA VAL A 58 1.77 -0.90 -3.48
C VAL A 58 3.29 -0.99 -3.42
N GLN A 59 3.96 -0.08 -2.72
CA GLN A 59 5.41 -0.15 -2.54
C GLN A 59 5.85 -1.44 -1.83
N GLU A 60 5.24 -1.78 -0.69
CA GLU A 60 5.57 -3.02 0.04
C GLU A 60 5.25 -4.27 -0.80
N TYR A 61 4.19 -4.22 -1.63
CA TYR A 61 3.92 -5.29 -2.58
C TYR A 61 5.08 -5.46 -3.58
N ILE A 62 5.59 -4.37 -4.16
CA ILE A 62 6.71 -4.41 -5.11
C ILE A 62 7.95 -4.97 -4.43
N GLU A 63 8.31 -4.46 -3.25
CA GLU A 63 9.45 -4.91 -2.44
C GLU A 63 9.36 -6.44 -2.16
N SER A 64 8.16 -6.94 -1.86
CA SER A 64 7.94 -8.39 -1.63
C SER A 64 8.14 -9.27 -2.88
N LYS A 65 8.25 -8.66 -4.07
CA LYS A 65 8.43 -9.36 -5.36
C LYS A 65 9.79 -9.14 -6.01
N GLU A 66 10.67 -8.31 -5.43
CA GLU A 66 11.94 -7.90 -6.06
C GLU A 66 12.86 -9.07 -6.42
N ASN A 67 12.91 -10.10 -5.58
CA ASN A 67 13.73 -11.30 -5.82
C ASN A 67 13.03 -12.38 -6.66
N ILE A 68 11.77 -12.15 -7.05
CA ILE A 68 10.92 -13.15 -7.73
C ILE A 68 10.69 -12.73 -9.19
N LEU A 69 10.42 -11.44 -9.42
CA LEU A 69 10.12 -10.92 -10.75
C LEU A 69 11.38 -10.44 -11.45
N SER A 70 11.31 -10.34 -12.78
CA SER A 70 12.42 -9.82 -13.56
C SER A 70 12.70 -8.35 -13.21
N PRO A 71 13.94 -7.87 -13.38
CA PRO A 71 14.29 -6.47 -13.16
C PRO A 71 13.44 -5.49 -13.98
N SER A 72 13.03 -5.89 -15.19
CA SER A 72 12.17 -5.08 -16.06
C SER A 72 10.74 -4.97 -15.51
N SER A 73 10.18 -6.05 -14.95
CA SER A 73 8.88 -6.02 -14.28
C SER A 73 8.90 -5.13 -13.04
N ILE A 74 9.91 -5.26 -12.18
CA ILE A 74 10.07 -4.41 -10.99
C ILE A 74 10.19 -2.94 -11.38
N ARG A 75 11.04 -2.63 -12.37
CA ARG A 75 11.14 -1.27 -12.92
C ARG A 75 9.78 -0.75 -13.42
N GLY A 76 9.03 -1.56 -14.16
CA GLY A 76 7.69 -1.23 -14.62
C GLY A 76 6.72 -0.90 -13.47
N TYR A 77 6.78 -1.66 -12.37
CA TYR A 77 5.95 -1.40 -11.21
C TYR A 77 6.31 -0.11 -10.48
N TYR A 78 7.61 0.20 -10.33
CA TYR A 78 8.03 1.50 -9.78
C TYR A 78 7.63 2.69 -10.67
N ILE A 79 7.61 2.51 -11.99
CA ILE A 79 7.07 3.51 -12.92
C ILE A 79 5.58 3.76 -12.65
N ILE A 80 4.79 2.69 -12.45
CA ILE A 80 3.36 2.79 -12.10
C ILE A 80 3.20 3.50 -10.74
N LEU A 81 3.94 3.06 -9.72
CA LEU A 81 3.92 3.65 -8.36
C LEU A 81 4.12 5.16 -8.39
N ARG A 82 5.06 5.65 -9.22
CA ARG A 82 5.43 7.06 -9.29
C ARG A 82 4.44 7.91 -10.11
N ASN A 83 3.89 7.35 -11.19
CA ASN A 83 3.25 8.15 -12.23
C ASN A 83 1.75 7.95 -12.35
N SER A 84 1.21 6.89 -11.75
CA SER A 84 -0.16 6.43 -12.04
C SER A 84 -1.02 6.35 -10.79
N LEU A 85 -0.52 6.59 -9.58
CA LEU A 85 -1.32 6.49 -8.34
C LEU A 85 -1.86 7.83 -7.82
N ASN A 86 -1.59 8.95 -8.49
CA ASN A 86 -1.78 10.32 -7.98
C ASN A 86 -3.15 10.61 -7.32
N TYR A 87 -4.24 9.96 -7.77
CA TYR A 87 -5.57 10.16 -7.19
C TYR A 87 -5.80 9.36 -5.89
N ILE A 88 -5.14 8.21 -5.73
CA ILE A 88 -5.37 7.27 -4.61
C ILE A 88 -4.18 7.15 -3.66
N ASP A 89 -3.02 7.71 -4.01
CA ASP A 89 -1.73 7.46 -3.34
C ASP A 89 -1.76 7.72 -1.82
N ASN A 90 -2.42 8.80 -1.41
CA ASN A 90 -2.54 9.24 -0.02
C ASN A 90 -3.81 8.74 0.68
N ILE A 91 -4.73 8.09 -0.04
CA ILE A 91 -5.92 7.50 0.56
C ILE A 91 -5.48 6.37 1.49
N LYS A 92 -5.99 6.37 2.73
CA LYS A 92 -5.76 5.26 3.66
C LYS A 92 -6.50 4.04 3.16
N ILE A 93 -5.87 2.87 3.25
CA ILE A 93 -6.48 1.61 2.78
C ILE A 93 -7.87 1.36 3.41
N LYS A 94 -8.06 1.76 4.67
CA LYS A 94 -9.34 1.62 5.39
C LYS A 94 -10.45 2.54 4.86
N GLU A 95 -10.09 3.62 4.20
CA GLU A 95 -11.02 4.62 3.63
C GLU A 95 -11.20 4.40 2.12
N LEU A 96 -10.41 3.52 1.51
CA LEU A 96 -10.51 3.17 0.10
C LEU A 96 -11.83 2.42 -0.15
N ASN A 97 -12.51 2.76 -1.24
CA ASN A 97 -13.73 2.12 -1.69
C ASN A 97 -13.74 2.01 -3.22
N GLU A 98 -14.74 1.34 -3.76
CA GLU A 98 -14.90 1.09 -5.20
C GLU A 98 -15.03 2.40 -6.00
N LYS A 99 -15.69 3.43 -5.45
CA LYS A 99 -15.80 4.74 -6.11
C LYS A 99 -14.44 5.41 -6.29
N HIS A 100 -13.56 5.31 -5.29
CA HIS A 100 -12.19 5.80 -5.40
C HIS A 100 -11.43 5.08 -6.52
N LEU A 101 -11.56 3.75 -6.63
CA LEU A 101 -10.94 2.96 -7.68
C LEU A 101 -11.51 3.29 -9.08
N GLN A 102 -12.83 3.47 -9.21
CA GLN A 102 -13.45 3.80 -10.49
C GLN A 102 -13.04 5.20 -10.96
N GLN A 103 -13.01 6.18 -10.06
CA GLN A 103 -12.57 7.55 -10.38
C GLN A 103 -11.09 7.58 -10.78
N TRP A 104 -10.26 6.81 -10.07
CA TRP A 104 -8.85 6.64 -10.41
C TRP A 104 -8.66 6.07 -11.82
N VAL A 105 -9.38 5.00 -12.17
CA VAL A 105 -9.35 4.41 -13.51
C VAL A 105 -9.81 5.41 -14.56
N ASN A 106 -10.87 6.18 -14.29
CA ASN A 106 -11.39 7.20 -15.20
C ASN A 106 -10.34 8.27 -15.50
N LEU A 107 -9.74 8.88 -14.46
CA LEU A 107 -8.71 9.91 -14.61
C LEU A 107 -7.47 9.39 -15.34
N ASN A 108 -7.04 8.17 -15.04
CA ASN A 108 -5.90 7.58 -15.73
C ASN A 108 -6.21 7.28 -17.20
N SER A 109 -7.46 6.97 -17.54
CA SER A 109 -7.86 6.65 -18.93
C SER A 109 -7.77 7.85 -19.88
N GLU A 110 -7.72 9.07 -19.35
CA GLU A 110 -7.43 10.29 -20.14
C GLU A 110 -5.98 10.32 -20.64
N LYS A 111 -5.07 9.65 -19.95
CA LYS A 111 -3.62 9.73 -20.18
C LYS A 111 -3.02 8.43 -20.74
N TYR A 112 -3.56 7.29 -20.36
CA TYR A 112 -2.93 5.99 -20.62
C TYR A 112 -3.81 5.09 -21.48
N GLU A 113 -3.17 4.35 -22.39
CA GLU A 113 -3.86 3.35 -23.20
C GLU A 113 -4.49 2.22 -22.36
N PRO A 114 -5.53 1.53 -22.86
CA PRO A 114 -6.24 0.48 -22.12
C PRO A 114 -5.34 -0.64 -21.56
N LYS A 115 -4.28 -1.02 -22.29
CA LYS A 115 -3.29 -2.01 -21.83
C LYS A 115 -2.55 -1.54 -20.59
N SER A 116 -2.19 -0.26 -20.55
CA SER A 116 -1.50 0.37 -19.42
C SER A 116 -2.44 0.47 -18.21
N ILE A 117 -3.69 0.86 -18.41
CA ILE A 117 -4.71 0.88 -17.35
C ILE A 117 -4.89 -0.50 -16.73
N LYS A 118 -5.00 -1.55 -17.56
CA LYS A 118 -5.12 -2.93 -17.07
C LYS A 118 -3.89 -3.35 -16.23
N SER A 119 -2.69 -2.95 -16.64
CA SER A 119 -1.47 -3.24 -15.89
C SER A 119 -1.42 -2.49 -14.55
N GLN A 120 -1.76 -1.21 -14.54
CA GLN A 120 -1.87 -0.39 -13.33
C GLN A 120 -2.90 -0.99 -12.35
N TYR A 121 -4.10 -1.29 -12.84
CA TYR A 121 -5.17 -1.88 -12.06
C TYR A 121 -4.78 -3.25 -11.49
N GLY A 122 -4.10 -4.08 -12.29
CA GLY A 122 -3.58 -5.37 -11.83
C GLY A 122 -2.59 -5.24 -10.66
N LEU A 123 -1.65 -4.30 -10.73
CA LEU A 123 -0.69 -4.06 -9.64
C LEU A 123 -1.39 -3.59 -8.36
N VAL A 124 -2.26 -2.58 -8.46
CA VAL A 124 -2.97 -2.01 -7.31
C VAL A 124 -3.87 -3.05 -6.65
N THR A 125 -4.66 -3.77 -7.44
CA THR A 125 -5.55 -4.80 -6.88
C THR A 125 -4.79 -5.98 -6.26
N ALA A 126 -3.64 -6.37 -6.82
CA ALA A 126 -2.80 -7.40 -6.22
C ALA A 126 -2.24 -6.96 -4.86
N ALA A 127 -1.78 -5.70 -4.75
CA ALA A 127 -1.31 -5.13 -3.48
C ALA A 127 -2.43 -5.07 -2.44
N LEU A 128 -3.62 -4.58 -2.81
CA LEU A 128 -4.78 -4.51 -1.91
C LEU A 128 -5.24 -5.89 -1.44
N ARG A 129 -5.21 -6.91 -2.30
CA ARG A 129 -5.52 -8.29 -1.92
C ARG A 129 -4.52 -8.87 -0.92
N GLN A 130 -3.24 -8.54 -1.06
CA GLN A 130 -2.21 -8.96 -0.09
C GLN A 130 -2.48 -8.40 1.31
N GLU A 131 -3.00 -7.18 1.39
CA GLU A 131 -3.46 -6.55 2.64
C GLU A 131 -4.85 -7.01 3.10
N LYS A 132 -5.47 -7.99 2.41
CA LYS A 132 -6.81 -8.53 2.70
C LYS A 132 -7.92 -7.47 2.65
N VAL A 133 -7.75 -6.46 1.80
CA VAL A 133 -8.77 -5.45 1.54
C VAL A 133 -9.94 -6.09 0.79
N MET A 134 -11.12 -6.02 1.38
CA MET A 134 -12.35 -6.57 0.82
C MET A 134 -13.09 -5.49 0.03
N LEU A 135 -12.87 -5.45 -1.28
CA LEU A 135 -13.59 -4.62 -2.24
C LEU A 135 -14.08 -5.49 -3.39
N ASP A 136 -15.18 -5.09 -4.02
CA ASP A 136 -15.62 -5.72 -5.26
C ASP A 136 -14.80 -5.20 -6.45
N PHE A 137 -13.59 -5.73 -6.62
CA PHE A 137 -12.71 -5.38 -7.73
C PHE A 137 -13.30 -5.70 -9.12
N LYS A 138 -14.35 -6.52 -9.22
CA LYS A 138 -15.00 -6.83 -10.50
C LYS A 138 -16.02 -5.77 -10.91
N SER A 139 -16.52 -4.99 -9.95
CA SER A 139 -17.43 -3.86 -10.21
C SER A 139 -16.76 -2.69 -10.96
N ILE A 140 -15.43 -2.60 -10.90
CA ILE A 140 -14.69 -1.51 -11.54
C ILE A 140 -14.56 -1.76 -13.04
N LEU A 141 -15.11 -0.85 -13.83
CA LEU A 141 -15.05 -0.90 -15.28
C LEU A 141 -13.70 -0.39 -15.78
N LEU A 142 -13.01 -1.20 -16.56
CA LEU A 142 -11.77 -0.86 -17.26
C LEU A 142 -12.06 -0.55 -18.73
N PRO A 143 -11.27 0.34 -19.37
CA PRO A 143 -11.40 0.61 -20.80
C PRO A 143 -11.15 -0.66 -21.63
N ARG A 144 -11.88 -0.79 -22.73
CA ARG A 144 -11.78 -1.93 -23.63
C ARG A 144 -10.44 -1.91 -24.35
N ILE A 145 -9.76 -3.05 -24.41
CA ILE A 145 -8.56 -3.22 -25.22
C ILE A 145 -9.00 -3.48 -26.66
N GLU A 146 -8.70 -2.57 -27.56
CA GLU A 146 -8.88 -2.76 -28.98
C GLU A 146 -7.72 -3.58 -29.56
N ALA A 147 -8.05 -4.55 -30.41
CA ALA A 147 -7.05 -5.31 -31.13
C ALA A 147 -6.44 -4.40 -32.20
N LYS A 148 -5.16 -4.06 -32.04
CA LYS A 148 -4.39 -3.39 -33.08
C LYS A 148 -3.70 -4.46 -33.90
N GLU A 149 -3.93 -4.49 -35.21
CA GLU A 149 -3.11 -5.31 -36.09
C GLU A 149 -1.72 -4.68 -36.18
N PRO A 150 -0.65 -5.43 -35.85
CA PRO A 150 0.70 -4.91 -36.02
C PRO A 150 0.94 -4.68 -37.51
N VAL A 151 1.53 -3.53 -37.87
CA VAL A 151 2.01 -3.30 -39.23
C VAL A 151 3.19 -4.23 -39.45
N ILE A 152 2.98 -5.26 -40.27
CA ILE A 152 4.02 -6.19 -40.69
C ILE A 152 4.60 -5.64 -41.99
N PRO A 153 5.91 -5.30 -42.03
CA PRO A 153 6.53 -4.81 -43.26
C PRO A 153 6.42 -5.86 -44.37
N ASN A 154 6.10 -5.40 -45.58
CA ASN A 154 6.18 -6.23 -46.78
C ASN A 154 7.63 -6.31 -47.29
N GLU A 155 7.87 -7.12 -48.32
CA GLU A 155 9.22 -7.36 -48.85
C GLU A 155 9.93 -6.10 -49.36
N GLN A 156 9.18 -5.17 -49.95
CA GLN A 156 9.72 -3.88 -50.41
C GLN A 156 10.14 -3.01 -49.23
N GLN A 157 9.28 -2.90 -48.22
CA GLN A 157 9.56 -2.16 -46.99
C GLN A 157 10.74 -2.78 -46.22
N MET A 158 10.84 -4.11 -46.19
CA MET A 158 11.99 -4.80 -45.59
C MET A 158 13.30 -4.49 -46.34
N SER A 159 13.25 -4.48 -47.67
CA SER A 159 14.42 -4.13 -48.49
C SER A 159 14.88 -2.69 -48.25
N GLU A 160 13.92 -1.76 -48.07
CA GLU A 160 14.21 -0.37 -47.74
C GLU A 160 14.82 -0.22 -46.34
N ILE A 161 14.26 -0.91 -45.33
CA ILE A 161 14.83 -0.96 -43.98
C ILE A 161 16.27 -1.47 -44.01
N LEU A 162 16.53 -2.57 -44.73
CA LEU A 162 17.87 -3.17 -44.84
C LEU A 162 18.88 -2.19 -45.46
N ARG A 163 18.47 -1.46 -46.50
CA ARG A 163 19.32 -0.45 -47.15
C ARG A 163 19.65 0.72 -46.23
N ILE A 164 18.69 1.17 -45.40
CA ILE A 164 18.90 2.28 -44.46
C ILE A 164 19.90 1.90 -43.36
N VAL A 165 19.90 0.63 -42.95
CA VAL A 165 20.76 0.14 -41.85
C VAL A 165 22.18 -0.17 -42.34
N GLU A 166 22.39 -0.34 -43.65
CA GLU A 166 23.70 -0.65 -44.24
C GLU A 166 24.70 0.51 -44.03
N GLY A 167 25.67 0.31 -43.13
CA GLY A 167 26.72 1.30 -42.80
C GLY A 167 26.53 2.03 -41.46
N THR A 168 25.54 1.65 -40.65
CA THR A 168 25.37 2.06 -39.24
C THR A 168 26.03 1.08 -38.29
#